data_AF-A0A7C4G9P5-F1
#
_entry.id   AF-A0A7C4G9P5-F1
#
_cell.length_a   1.000
_cell.length_b   1.000
_cell.length_c   1.000
_cell.angle_alpha   90.00
_cell.angle_beta   90.00
_cell.angle_gamma   90.00
#
_symmetry.space_group_name_H-M   'P 1'
#
loop_
_entity.id
_entity.type
_entity.pdbx_description
1 polymer ?
#
loop_
_entity_poly.entity_id
_entity_poly.type
_entity_poly.pdbx_seq_one_letter_code
_entity_poly.pdbx_strand_id
1 'polypeptide(L)'
;MIWSIACPAASGMTYYAAKMLGDPSAYGGNVAFAFFLAGLMWLPLIVAFAMISSSFPRASSLYVFVSRTIHPVLGYIPFWYWIIGGGAAMVSGFILFIGVKALAGAWAIAGILSGSKWLMDIAYVVTDPWYQFGIAIILTIILWALNYFGIRVLKW
;
A
#
# COMPACT_ATOMS: atom_id res chain seq x y z
N MET A 1 11.27 7.53 3.89
CA MET A 1 11.71 7.26 2.50
C MET A 1 11.37 5.83 2.06
N ILE A 2 11.70 4.79 2.84
CA ILE A 2 11.37 3.39 2.50
C ILE A 2 9.87 3.17 2.23
N TRP A 3 8.99 3.76 3.06
CA TRP A 3 7.53 3.64 2.91
C TRP A 3 6.99 4.34 1.66
N SER A 4 7.59 5.44 1.24
CA SER A 4 7.22 6.20 0.05
C SER A 4 7.46 5.42 -1.25
N ILE A 5 8.47 4.53 -1.23
CA ILE A 5 8.84 3.64 -2.33
C ILE A 5 8.12 2.29 -2.20
N ALA A 6 7.94 1.81 -0.96
CA ALA A 6 7.28 0.55 -0.68
C ALA A 6 5.77 0.57 -0.97
N CYS A 7 5.07 1.69 -0.79
CA CYS A 7 3.62 1.73 -1.04
C CYS A 7 3.25 1.58 -2.52
N PRO A 8 3.90 2.27 -3.48
CA PRO A 8 3.70 2.01 -4.91
C PRO A 8 4.23 0.65 -5.35
N ALA A 9 5.38 0.21 -4.81
CA ALA A 9 5.97 -1.07 -5.16
C ALA A 9 5.11 -2.25 -4.68
N ALA A 10 4.65 -2.22 -3.44
CA ALA A 10 3.81 -3.25 -2.85
C ALA A 10 2.42 -3.25 -3.50
N SER A 11 1.75 -2.09 -3.62
CA SER A 11 0.42 -2.03 -4.23
C SER A 11 0.46 -2.33 -5.73
N GLY A 12 1.44 -1.81 -6.47
CA GLY A 12 1.62 -2.09 -7.89
C GLY A 12 1.96 -3.56 -8.17
N MET A 13 3.00 -4.11 -7.55
CA MET A 13 3.40 -5.49 -7.85
C MET A 13 2.36 -6.51 -7.38
N THR A 14 1.78 -6.35 -6.17
CA THR A 14 0.79 -7.33 -5.69
C THR A 14 -0.56 -7.21 -6.40
N TYR A 15 -1.00 -6.00 -6.73
CA TYR A 15 -2.27 -5.80 -7.43
C TYR A 15 -2.17 -6.22 -8.90
N TYR A 16 -1.15 -5.77 -9.64
CA TYR A 16 -1.04 -6.07 -11.06
C TYR A 16 -0.59 -7.51 -11.34
N ALA A 17 0.21 -8.14 -10.47
CA ALA A 17 0.54 -9.56 -10.63
C ALA A 17 -0.69 -10.48 -10.44
N ALA A 18 -1.62 -10.11 -9.54
CA ALA A 18 -2.81 -10.91 -9.27
C ALA A 18 -4.00 -10.59 -10.21
N LYS A 19 -4.20 -9.32 -10.60
CA LYS A 19 -5.35 -8.92 -11.44
C LYS A 19 -5.27 -9.39 -12.88
N MET A 20 -4.06 -9.52 -13.44
CA MET A 20 -3.91 -9.79 -14.87
C MET A 20 -4.45 -11.15 -15.31
N LEU A 21 -4.62 -12.10 -14.39
CA LEU A 21 -5.25 -13.37 -14.71
C LEU A 21 -6.79 -13.34 -14.67
N GLY A 22 -7.43 -12.33 -14.06
CA GLY A 22 -8.86 -12.40 -13.74
C GLY A 22 -9.71 -11.13 -13.93
N ASP A 23 -9.14 -10.01 -14.41
CA ASP A 23 -9.91 -8.78 -14.63
C ASP A 23 -10.08 -8.48 -16.15
N PRO A 24 -11.33 -8.52 -16.66
CA PRO A 24 -11.65 -8.17 -18.05
C PRO A 24 -11.10 -6.84 -18.55
N SER A 25 -10.97 -5.86 -17.65
CA SER A 25 -10.48 -4.52 -17.97
C SER A 25 -8.96 -4.43 -18.17
N ALA A 26 -8.22 -5.48 -17.78
CA ALA A 26 -6.76 -5.55 -17.89
C ALA A 26 -6.27 -6.44 -19.04
N TYR A 27 -7.17 -7.13 -19.74
CA TYR A 27 -6.79 -8.00 -20.86
C TYR A 27 -6.25 -7.18 -22.04
N GLY A 28 -5.06 -7.56 -22.53
CA GLY A 28 -4.37 -6.91 -23.65
C GLY A 28 -3.42 -5.77 -23.27
N GLY A 29 -3.29 -5.41 -21.99
CA GLY A 29 -2.34 -4.40 -21.54
C GLY A 29 -0.88 -4.90 -21.49
N ASN A 30 0.08 -4.08 -21.94
CA ASN A 30 1.51 -4.36 -21.77
C ASN A 30 1.97 -3.93 -20.37
N VAL A 31 2.02 -4.91 -19.47
CA VAL A 31 2.45 -4.78 -18.06
C VAL A 31 3.81 -4.10 -17.94
N ALA A 32 4.78 -4.58 -18.71
CA ALA A 32 6.16 -4.12 -18.63
C ALA A 32 6.26 -2.65 -19.05
N PHE A 33 5.53 -2.26 -20.10
CA PHE A 33 5.47 -0.87 -20.54
C PHE A 33 4.79 0.03 -19.51
N ALA A 34 3.70 -0.42 -18.89
CA ALA A 34 3.02 0.34 -17.84
C ALA A 34 3.92 0.58 -16.62
N PHE A 35 4.65 -0.44 -16.16
CA PHE A 35 5.62 -0.29 -15.06
C PHE A 35 6.82 0.57 -15.46
N PHE A 36 7.31 0.46 -16.70
CA PHE A 36 8.38 1.32 -17.20
C PHE A 36 7.97 2.80 -17.19
N LEU A 37 6.77 3.11 -17.69
CA LEU A 37 6.25 4.48 -17.76
C LEU A 37 5.98 5.03 -16.34
N ALA A 38 5.37 4.23 -15.46
CA ALA A 38 5.14 4.58 -14.06
C ALA A 38 6.47 4.81 -13.29
N GLY A 39 7.48 3.98 -13.55
CA GLY A 39 8.83 4.16 -13.00
C GLY A 39 9.48 5.46 -13.49
N LEU A 40 9.34 5.78 -14.77
CA LEU A 40 9.85 7.03 -15.35
C LEU A 40 9.20 8.27 -14.71
N MET A 41 7.88 8.23 -14.48
CA MET A 41 7.16 9.30 -13.78
C MET A 41 7.63 9.50 -12.33
N TRP A 42 8.17 8.46 -11.71
CA TRP A 42 8.71 8.51 -10.35
C TRP A 42 10.15 9.03 -10.27
N LEU A 43 10.91 9.02 -11.37
CA LEU A 43 12.33 9.43 -11.36
C LEU A 43 12.55 10.86 -10.85
N PRO A 44 11.79 11.90 -11.25
CA PRO A 44 12.01 13.25 -10.74
C PRO A 44 11.86 13.33 -9.22
N LEU A 45 10.90 12.57 -8.68
CA LEU A 45 10.65 12.51 -7.25
C LEU A 45 11.80 11.79 -6.51
N ILE A 46 12.29 10.68 -7.06
CA ILE A 46 13.46 9.96 -6.52
C ILE A 46 14.70 10.85 -6.50
N VAL A 47 14.95 11.58 -7.58
CA VAL A 47 16.10 12.51 -7.67
C VAL A 47 15.97 13.62 -6.64
N ALA A 48 14.80 14.24 -6.50
CA ALA A 48 14.56 15.25 -5.47
C ALA A 48 14.78 14.70 -4.05
N PHE A 49 14.30 13.49 -3.77
CA PHE A 49 14.53 12.82 -2.50
C PHE A 49 16.01 12.52 -2.25
N ALA A 50 16.74 12.07 -3.27
CA ALA A 50 18.17 11.80 -3.19
C ALA A 50 18.95 13.08 -2.84
N MET A 51 18.66 14.19 -3.53
CA MET A 51 19.30 15.49 -3.29
C MET A 51 19.01 16.03 -1.88
N ILE A 52 17.76 15.89 -1.41
CA ILE A 52 17.41 16.28 -0.04
C ILE A 52 18.15 15.39 0.96
N SER A 53 18.18 14.07 0.76
CA SER A 53 18.85 13.16 1.70
C SER A 53 20.36 13.33 1.77
N SER A 54 21.03 13.68 0.67
CA SER A 54 22.46 13.95 0.66
C SER A 54 22.81 15.28 1.33
N SER A 55 21.88 16.23 1.34
CA SER A 55 22.07 17.56 1.91
C SER A 55 21.87 17.61 3.43
N PHE A 56 21.14 16.64 4.02
CA PHE A 56 20.86 16.61 5.46
C PHE A 56 21.48 15.36 6.12
N PRO A 57 22.56 15.52 6.93
CA PRO A 57 23.27 14.40 7.55
C PRO A 57 22.49 13.73 8.71
N ARG A 58 21.28 14.20 9.04
CA ARG A 58 20.41 13.61 10.07
C ARG A 58 19.10 13.18 9.43
N ALA A 59 18.56 12.04 9.89
CA ALA A 59 17.23 11.59 9.53
C ALA A 59 16.20 12.68 9.91
N SER A 60 15.81 13.48 8.94
CA SER A 60 14.80 14.52 9.09
C SER A 60 13.60 14.15 8.24
N SER A 61 12.41 14.27 8.83
CA SER A 61 11.17 14.16 8.08
C SER A 61 11.08 15.31 7.07
N LEU A 62 10.47 15.07 5.91
CA LEU A 62 10.21 16.10 4.88
C LEU A 62 9.53 17.35 5.46
N TYR A 63 8.69 17.16 6.49
CA TYR A 63 8.10 18.24 7.26
C TYR A 63 9.15 19.25 7.76
N VAL A 64 10.25 18.79 8.33
CA VAL A 64 11.30 19.64 8.92
C VAL A 64 12.02 20.44 7.84
N PHE A 65 12.22 19.84 6.66
CA PHE A 65 12.82 20.53 5.53
C PHE A 65 11.92 21.65 5.04
N VAL A 66 10.67 21.34 4.66
CA VAL A 66 9.74 22.31 4.05
C VAL A 66 9.33 23.41 5.02
N SER A 67 9.14 23.08 6.31
CA SER A 67 8.79 24.05 7.34
C SER A 67 9.89 25.08 7.61
N ARG A 68 11.16 24.71 7.39
CA ARG A 68 12.33 25.60 7.60
C ARG A 68 12.78 26.34 6.35
N THR A 69 12.44 25.85 5.16
CA THR A 69 12.86 26.47 3.89
C THR A 69 11.78 27.33 3.25
N ILE A 70 10.51 26.95 3.36
CA ILE A 70 9.40 27.65 2.69
C ILE A 70 8.50 28.33 3.72
N HIS A 71 7.73 27.54 4.47
CA HIS A 71 6.81 28.05 5.47
C HIS A 71 6.32 26.92 6.37
N PRO A 72 6.16 27.12 7.69
CA PRO A 72 5.69 26.08 8.61
C PRO A 72 4.35 25.44 8.21
N VAL A 73 3.41 26.24 7.72
CA VAL A 73 2.08 25.76 7.28
C VAL A 73 2.17 24.90 6.02
N LEU A 74 3.04 25.26 5.08
CA LEU A 74 3.26 24.49 3.85
C LEU A 74 4.06 23.21 4.11
N GLY A 75 4.79 23.12 5.22
CA GLY A 75 5.30 21.85 5.73
C GLY A 75 4.22 21.00 6.39
N TYR A 76 3.36 21.63 7.19
CA TYR A 76 2.34 20.94 7.99
C TYR A 76 1.23 20.30 7.15
N ILE A 77 0.61 21.06 6.23
CA ILE A 77 -0.57 20.60 5.48
C ILE A 77 -0.27 19.36 4.63
N PRO A 78 0.77 19.32 3.78
CA PRO A 78 1.08 18.14 2.98
C PRO A 78 1.49 16.95 3.83
N PHE A 79 2.15 17.19 4.97
CA PHE A 79 2.55 16.12 5.87
C PHE A 79 1.36 15.51 6.60
N TRP A 80 0.39 16.31 7.03
CA TRP A 80 -0.86 15.81 7.59
C TRP A 80 -1.74 15.12 6.55
N TYR A 81 -1.79 15.67 5.33
CA TYR A 81 -2.42 14.99 4.21
C TYR A 81 -1.76 13.63 3.96
N TRP A 82 -0.44 13.51 4.09
CA TRP A 82 0.24 12.23 4.01
C TRP A 82 -0.11 11.29 5.18
N ILE A 83 -0.21 11.78 6.42
CA ILE A 83 -0.60 10.94 7.58
C ILE A 83 -2.04 10.40 7.42
N ILE A 84 -3.01 11.27 7.18
CA ILE A 84 -4.43 10.89 7.08
C ILE A 84 -4.78 10.34 5.70
N GLY A 85 -4.50 11.11 4.65
CA GLY A 85 -4.99 10.85 3.29
C GLY A 85 -4.05 10.02 2.41
N GLY A 86 -2.74 10.02 2.66
CA GLY A 86 -1.77 9.56 1.64
C GLY A 86 -0.88 8.37 1.99
N GLY A 87 -0.66 8.05 3.27
CA GLY A 87 0.51 7.26 3.67
C GLY A 87 0.32 6.29 4.84
N ALA A 88 -0.38 6.68 5.91
CA ALA A 88 -0.55 5.82 7.09
C ALA A 88 -1.94 5.18 7.19
N ALA A 89 -3.01 5.98 7.17
CA ALA A 89 -4.37 5.46 7.34
C ALA A 89 -4.97 4.91 6.04
N MET A 90 -4.96 5.70 4.96
CA MET A 90 -5.59 5.29 3.71
C MET A 90 -4.84 4.16 3.00
N VAL A 91 -3.50 4.17 3.03
CA VAL A 91 -2.68 3.13 2.39
C VAL A 91 -2.75 1.80 3.13
N SER A 92 -2.77 1.80 4.47
CA SER A 92 -2.94 0.55 5.22
C SER A 92 -4.30 -0.09 4.91
N GLY A 93 -5.37 0.71 4.89
CA GLY A 93 -6.71 0.23 4.48
C GLY A 93 -6.76 -0.26 3.04
N PHE A 94 -6.14 0.47 2.09
CA PHE A 94 -6.12 0.10 0.68
C PHE A 94 -5.28 -1.16 0.40
N ILE A 95 -4.11 -1.27 1.02
CA ILE A 95 -3.25 -2.46 0.90
C ILE A 95 -3.94 -3.67 1.53
N LEU A 96 -4.63 -3.51 2.65
CA LEU A 96 -5.40 -4.61 3.25
C LEU A 96 -6.56 -5.02 2.34
N PHE A 97 -7.30 -4.06 1.79
CA PHE A 97 -8.37 -4.34 0.84
C PHE A 97 -7.83 -5.15 -0.36
N ILE A 98 -6.74 -4.70 -0.98
CA ILE A 98 -6.13 -5.43 -2.11
C ILE A 98 -5.53 -6.78 -1.68
N GLY A 99 -4.81 -6.82 -0.57
CA GLY A 99 -4.09 -7.99 -0.10
C GLY A 99 -5.04 -9.14 0.26
N VAL A 100 -6.19 -8.82 0.83
CA VAL A 100 -7.27 -9.77 1.12
C VAL A 100 -7.79 -10.42 -0.17
N LYS A 101 -7.94 -9.64 -1.25
CA LYS A 101 -8.32 -10.18 -2.56
C LYS A 101 -7.22 -11.02 -3.21
N ALA A 102 -5.95 -10.64 -3.04
CA ALA A 102 -4.84 -11.46 -3.52
C ALA A 102 -4.79 -12.82 -2.81
N LEU A 103 -5.08 -12.86 -1.50
CA LEU A 103 -5.19 -14.09 -0.71
C LEU A 103 -6.36 -14.97 -1.14
N ALA A 104 -7.50 -14.37 -1.52
CA ALA A 104 -8.67 -15.12 -2.01
C ALA A 104 -8.33 -15.97 -3.25
N GLY A 105 -7.46 -15.48 -4.14
CA GLY A 105 -6.98 -16.25 -5.29
C GLY A 105 -6.24 -17.53 -4.89
N ALA A 106 -5.38 -17.45 -3.86
CA ALA A 106 -4.66 -18.63 -3.34
C ALA A 106 -5.62 -19.64 -2.69
N TRP A 107 -6.63 -19.17 -1.95
CA TRP A 107 -7.66 -20.03 -1.34
C TRP A 107 -8.56 -20.69 -2.38
N ALA A 108 -8.92 -19.99 -3.46
CA ALA A 108 -9.70 -20.57 -4.54
C ALA A 108 -8.94 -21.74 -5.21
N ILE A 109 -7.66 -21.56 -5.54
CA ILE A 109 -6.83 -22.61 -6.13
C ILE A 109 -6.65 -23.78 -5.17
N ALA A 110 -6.37 -23.50 -3.88
CA ALA A 110 -6.25 -24.54 -2.85
C ALA A 110 -7.56 -25.31 -2.65
N GLY A 111 -8.71 -24.65 -2.73
CA GLY A 111 -10.04 -25.28 -2.66
C GLY A 111 -10.31 -26.22 -3.83
N ILE A 112 -9.95 -25.81 -5.04
CA ILE A 112 -10.06 -26.65 -6.25
C ILE A 112 -9.15 -27.88 -6.14
N LEU A 113 -7.89 -27.70 -5.73
CA LEU A 113 -6.93 -28.82 -5.61
C LEU A 113 -7.27 -29.79 -4.48
N SER A 114 -7.83 -29.29 -3.37
CA SER A 114 -8.21 -30.13 -2.21
C SER A 114 -9.62 -30.72 -2.31
N GLY A 115 -10.42 -30.30 -3.31
CA GLY A 115 -11.84 -30.66 -3.42
C GLY A 115 -12.71 -30.16 -2.27
N SER A 116 -12.18 -29.24 -1.44
CA SER A 116 -12.84 -28.84 -0.21
C SER A 116 -13.70 -27.60 -0.44
N LYS A 117 -15.01 -27.77 -0.26
CA LYS A 117 -16.01 -26.71 -0.50
C LYS A 117 -15.79 -25.49 0.38
N TRP A 118 -15.35 -25.69 1.62
CA TRP A 118 -15.13 -24.62 2.60
C TRP A 118 -14.08 -23.59 2.14
N LEU A 119 -12.98 -24.04 1.51
CA LEU A 119 -11.92 -23.16 1.00
C LEU A 119 -12.42 -22.31 -0.17
N MET A 120 -13.26 -22.89 -1.02
CA MET A 120 -13.89 -22.14 -2.11
C MET A 120 -14.93 -21.14 -1.60
N ASP A 121 -15.77 -21.53 -0.62
CA ASP A 121 -16.77 -20.64 -0.04
C ASP A 121 -16.12 -19.42 0.63
N ILE A 122 -15.00 -19.61 1.36
CA ILE A 122 -14.20 -18.51 1.93
C ILE A 122 -13.64 -17.61 0.81
N ALA A 123 -13.09 -18.19 -0.24
CA ALA A 123 -12.58 -17.41 -1.37
C ALA A 123 -13.67 -16.54 -2.02
N TYR A 124 -14.89 -17.07 -2.17
CA TYR A 124 -16.02 -16.33 -2.70
C TYR A 124 -16.46 -15.18 -1.77
N VAL A 125 -16.61 -15.43 -0.46
CA VAL A 125 -16.98 -14.40 0.52
C VAL A 125 -15.97 -13.26 0.53
N VAL A 126 -14.68 -13.59 0.44
CA VAL A 126 -13.59 -12.61 0.53
C VAL A 126 -13.41 -11.82 -0.78
N THR A 127 -13.95 -12.32 -1.89
CA THR A 127 -13.92 -11.65 -3.20
C THR A 127 -15.08 -10.67 -3.39
N ASP A 128 -16.16 -10.80 -2.62
CA ASP A 128 -17.30 -9.89 -2.65
C ASP A 128 -16.90 -8.49 -2.12
N PRO A 129 -17.12 -7.41 -2.89
CA PRO A 129 -16.72 -6.05 -2.52
C PRO A 129 -17.20 -5.59 -1.14
N TRP A 130 -18.41 -6.00 -0.72
CA TRP A 130 -18.98 -5.55 0.56
C TRP A 130 -18.33 -6.22 1.76
N TYR A 131 -18.11 -7.53 1.69
CA TYR A 131 -17.42 -8.27 2.73
C TYR A 131 -15.93 -7.92 2.77
N GLN A 132 -15.31 -7.74 1.59
CA GLN A 132 -13.92 -7.30 1.47
C GLN A 132 -13.70 -5.93 2.14
N PHE A 133 -14.63 -4.99 1.96
CA PHE A 133 -14.58 -3.68 2.60
C PHE A 133 -14.68 -3.80 4.13
N GLY A 134 -15.63 -4.60 4.63
CA GLY A 134 -15.78 -4.85 6.07
C GLY A 134 -14.53 -5.48 6.70
N ILE A 135 -13.98 -6.51 6.05
CA ILE A 135 -12.75 -7.19 6.51
C ILE A 135 -11.56 -6.21 6.51
N ALA A 136 -11.40 -5.39 5.47
CA ALA A 136 -10.32 -4.41 5.40
C ALA A 136 -10.39 -3.37 6.52
N ILE A 137 -11.60 -2.89 6.86
CA ILE A 137 -11.81 -1.99 8.00
C ILE A 137 -11.42 -2.68 9.30
N ILE A 138 -11.91 -3.89 9.54
CA ILE A 138 -11.62 -4.66 10.76
C ILE A 138 -10.10 -4.87 10.90
N LEU A 139 -9.43 -5.31 9.85
CA LEU A 139 -7.97 -5.52 9.85
C LEU A 139 -7.20 -4.22 10.09
N THR A 140 -7.68 -3.10 9.55
CA THR A 140 -7.07 -1.78 9.77
C THR A 140 -7.19 -1.38 11.24
N ILE A 141 -8.37 -1.54 11.84
CA ILE A 141 -8.62 -1.27 13.26
C ILE A 141 -7.74 -2.18 14.13
N ILE A 142 -7.63 -3.47 13.80
CA ILE A 142 -6.77 -4.42 14.53
C ILE A 142 -5.31 -3.99 14.44
N LEU A 143 -4.80 -3.65 13.24
CA LEU A 143 -3.42 -3.16 13.09
C LEU A 143 -3.17 -1.87 13.86
N TRP A 144 -4.14 -0.96 13.89
CA TRP A 144 -4.05 0.26 14.69
C TRP A 144 -4.05 -0.03 16.19
N ALA A 145 -4.93 -0.91 16.66
CA ALA A 145 -4.96 -1.34 18.05
C ALA A 145 -3.64 -2.03 18.45
N LEU A 146 -3.13 -2.94 17.61
CA LEU A 146 -1.84 -3.60 17.82
C LEU A 146 -0.69 -2.60 17.84
N ASN A 147 -0.68 -1.58 16.97
CA ASN A 147 0.33 -0.52 17.04
C ASN A 147 0.18 0.30 18.33
N TYR A 148 -1.04 0.67 18.71
CA TYR A 148 -1.29 1.47 19.91
C TYR A 148 -0.84 0.77 21.19
N PHE A 149 -1.09 -0.54 21.32
CA PHE A 149 -0.72 -1.32 22.50
C PHE A 149 0.69 -1.97 22.40
N GLY A 150 1.15 -2.28 21.20
CA GLY A 150 2.36 -3.08 20.93
C GLY A 150 3.67 -2.30 20.84
N ILE A 151 3.65 -0.97 20.77
CA ILE A 151 4.88 -0.13 20.77
C ILE A 151 5.75 -0.35 22.03
N ARG A 152 5.23 -0.97 23.09
CA ARG A 152 6.04 -1.33 24.27
C ARG A 152 7.08 -2.43 24.02
N VAL A 153 6.96 -3.23 22.95
CA VAL A 153 7.82 -4.41 22.70
C VAL A 153 8.80 -4.20 21.54
N LEU A 154 8.51 -3.30 20.60
CA LEU A 154 9.43 -2.93 19.54
C LEU A 154 10.38 -1.83 20.04
N LYS A 155 11.52 -2.25 20.60
CA LYS A 155 12.66 -1.36 20.81
C LYS A 155 13.20 -0.94 19.44
N TRP A 156 13.17 0.36 19.17
CA TRP A 156 13.89 1.00 18.08
C TRP A 156 15.39 0.88 18.29
#